data_AF-A0A926JCN4-F1
#
_entry.id   AF-A0A926JCN4-F1
#
_cell.length_a   1.000
_cell.length_b   1.000
_cell.length_c   1.000
_cell.angle_alpha   90.00
_cell.angle_beta   90.00
_cell.angle_gamma   90.00
#
_symmetry.space_group_name_H-M   'P 1'
#
loop_
_entity.id
_entity.type
_entity.pdbx_description
1 polymer ?
#
loop_
_entity_poly.entity_id
_entity_poly.type
_entity_poly.pdbx_seq_one_letter_code
_entity_poly.pdbx_strand_id
1 'polypeptide(L)'
;MFLAASLLALTACDKQANTYPALLPTAQVLAEPVLPTHSTDAITSPESVDTQAKARADALRDRAQALKKPVIDAETRARMQKNQ
;
A
#
# COMPACT_ATOMS: atom_id res chain seq x y z
N MET A 1 -36.67 31.84 24.03
CA MET A 1 -37.01 30.44 23.69
C MET A 1 -36.24 29.88 22.49
N PHE A 2 -35.33 30.62 21.83
CA PHE A 2 -34.45 30.07 20.78
C PHE A 2 -33.08 29.59 21.30
N LEU A 3 -32.59 30.17 22.41
CA LEU A 3 -31.30 29.81 23.00
C LEU A 3 -31.24 28.34 23.44
N ALA A 4 -32.33 27.84 24.03
CA ALA A 4 -32.40 26.45 24.51
C ALA A 4 -32.31 25.44 23.36
N ALA A 5 -32.93 25.71 22.21
CA ALA A 5 -32.89 24.81 21.06
C ALA A 5 -31.48 24.64 20.48
N SER A 6 -30.68 25.72 20.48
CA SER A 6 -29.30 25.70 20.00
C SER A 6 -28.37 24.89 20.91
N LEU A 7 -28.59 24.89 22.22
CA LEU A 7 -27.80 24.10 23.16
C LEU A 7 -28.05 22.59 23.02
N LEU A 8 -29.29 22.17 22.72
CA LEU A 8 -29.60 20.74 22.50
C LEU A 8 -28.94 20.20 21.22
N ALA A 9 -28.79 21.01 20.17
CA ALA A 9 -28.14 20.60 18.93
C ALA A 9 -26.64 20.30 19.09
N LEU A 10 -25.94 20.98 20.01
CA LEU A 10 -24.52 20.69 20.30
C LEU A 10 -24.34 19.34 21.00
N THR A 11 -25.25 18.95 21.91
CA THR A 11 -25.20 17.64 22.58
C THR A 11 -25.54 16.47 21.65
N ALA A 12 -26.20 16.74 20.51
CA ALA A 12 -26.48 15.74 19.50
C ALA A 12 -25.23 15.37 18.66
N CYS A 13 -24.27 16.29 18.51
CA CYS A 13 -22.96 16.00 17.90
C CYS A 13 -22.05 15.16 18.83
N ASP A 14 -22.29 15.20 20.14
CA ASP A 14 -21.57 14.39 21.14
C ASP A 14 -22.04 12.93 21.16
N LYS A 15 -23.13 12.60 20.44
CA LYS A 15 -23.61 11.22 20.31
C LYS A 15 -22.63 10.33 19.54
N GLN A 16 -21.64 10.92 18.87
CA GLN A 16 -20.52 10.21 18.25
C GLN A 16 -19.25 10.17 19.14
N ALA A 17 -19.19 10.91 20.25
CA ALA A 17 -17.99 11.00 21.10
C ALA A 17 -17.69 9.71 21.89
N ASN A 18 -18.63 8.77 21.95
CA ASN A 18 -18.43 7.42 22.46
C ASN A 18 -18.04 6.39 21.38
N THR A 19 -17.67 6.83 20.17
CA THR A 19 -17.24 5.93 19.10
C THR A 19 -15.73 5.76 19.04
N TYR A 20 -15.01 6.06 20.13
CA TYR A 20 -13.61 5.67 20.23
C TYR A 20 -13.56 4.21 20.73
N PRO A 21 -13.00 3.27 19.98
CA PRO A 21 -12.96 1.88 20.41
C PRO A 21 -12.18 1.77 21.72
N ALA A 22 -12.65 0.91 22.62
CA ALA A 22 -11.93 0.61 23.84
C ALA A 22 -10.50 0.18 23.49
N LEU A 23 -9.51 0.83 24.10
CA LEU A 23 -8.11 0.47 23.91
C LEU A 23 -7.91 -0.97 24.41
N LEU A 24 -7.23 -1.77 23.59
CA LEU A 24 -6.81 -3.09 24.01
C LEU A 24 -5.86 -2.95 25.22
N PRO A 25 -5.90 -3.89 26.18
CA PRO A 25 -4.93 -3.92 27.27
C PRO A 25 -3.51 -3.91 26.71
N THR A 26 -2.61 -3.13 27.31
CA THR A 26 -1.21 -3.01 26.86
C THR A 26 -0.52 -4.37 26.72
N ALA A 27 -0.84 -5.30 27.62
CA ALA A 27 -0.32 -6.67 27.57
C ALA A 27 -0.73 -7.44 26.29
N GLN A 28 -1.91 -7.15 25.72
CA GLN A 28 -2.35 -7.77 24.46
C GLN A 28 -1.73 -7.08 23.24
N VAL A 29 -1.58 -5.76 23.31
CA VAL A 29 -0.96 -4.98 22.22
C VAL A 29 0.52 -5.32 22.05
N LEU A 30 1.21 -5.62 23.15
CA LEU A 30 2.63 -5.97 23.16
C LEU A 30 2.88 -7.48 23.10
N ALA A 31 1.84 -8.31 22.94
CA ALA A 31 2.03 -9.74 22.76
C ALA A 31 2.72 -10.02 21.42
N GLU A 32 3.67 -10.96 21.42
CA GLU A 32 4.36 -11.36 20.19
C GLU A 32 3.33 -11.92 19.19
N PRO A 33 3.25 -11.38 17.96
CA PRO A 33 2.29 -11.85 16.98
C PRO A 33 2.63 -13.26 16.50
N VAL A 34 1.60 -14.06 16.23
CA VAL A 34 1.79 -15.34 15.53
C VAL A 34 2.17 -15.03 14.09
N LEU A 35 3.41 -15.36 13.73
CA LEU A 35 3.91 -15.13 12.39
C LEU A 35 3.40 -16.21 11.42
N PRO A 36 3.07 -15.85 10.17
CA PRO A 36 2.53 -16.79 9.19
C PRO A 36 3.61 -17.77 8.69
N THR A 37 3.22 -18.95 8.20
CA THR A 37 4.17 -20.00 7.77
C THR A 37 5.20 -19.53 6.73
N HIS A 38 4.86 -18.56 5.87
CA HIS A 38 5.78 -18.04 4.86
C HIS A 38 6.84 -17.07 5.41
N SER A 39 6.77 -16.68 6.69
CA SER A 39 7.77 -15.81 7.31
C SER A 39 8.96 -16.56 7.88
N THR A 40 8.94 -17.91 7.90
CA THR A 40 10.02 -18.71 8.50
C THR A 40 11.39 -18.31 7.93
N ASP A 41 11.51 -18.20 6.61
CA ASP A 41 12.77 -17.84 5.96
C ASP A 41 13.25 -16.43 6.34
N ALA A 42 12.32 -15.49 6.57
CA ALA A 42 12.66 -14.13 7.02
C ALA A 42 13.18 -14.09 8.46
N ILE A 43 12.73 -15.02 9.31
CA ILE A 43 13.18 -15.14 10.71
C ILE A 43 14.54 -15.85 10.77
N THR A 44 14.67 -16.99 10.08
CA THR A 44 15.85 -17.85 10.19
C THR A 44 17.01 -17.39 9.31
N SER A 45 16.72 -16.69 8.21
CA SER A 45 17.72 -16.33 7.20
C SER A 45 17.34 -15.05 6.44
N PRO A 46 17.29 -13.88 7.13
CA PRO A 46 16.87 -12.62 6.54
C PRO A 46 17.68 -12.22 5.29
N GLU A 47 19.00 -12.45 5.31
CA GLU A 47 19.88 -12.21 4.15
C GLU A 47 19.50 -13.02 2.90
N SER A 48 18.94 -14.22 3.10
CA SER A 48 18.50 -15.06 1.99
C SER A 48 17.25 -14.49 1.32
N VAL A 49 16.35 -13.89 2.09
CA VAL A 49 15.14 -13.23 1.58
C VAL A 49 15.53 -12.02 0.74
N ASP A 50 16.44 -11.19 1.24
CA ASP A 50 16.95 -10.04 0.51
C ASP A 50 17.67 -10.44 -0.78
N THR A 51 18.52 -11.46 -0.71
CA THR A 51 19.22 -11.98 -1.89
C THR A 51 18.23 -12.46 -2.95
N GLN A 52 17.20 -13.23 -2.55
CA GLN A 52 16.16 -13.69 -3.48
C GLN A 52 15.34 -12.54 -4.05
N ALA A 53 14.96 -11.56 -3.22
CA ALA A 53 14.22 -10.38 -3.67
C ALA A 53 15.01 -9.58 -4.70
N LYS A 54 16.31 -9.38 -4.45
CA LYS A 54 17.23 -8.71 -5.37
C LYS A 54 17.36 -9.46 -6.69
N ALA A 55 17.58 -10.78 -6.64
CA ALA A 55 17.66 -11.60 -7.85
C ALA A 55 16.37 -11.54 -8.69
N ARG A 56 15.21 -11.57 -8.05
CA ARG A 56 13.91 -11.40 -8.75
C ARG A 56 13.79 -10.02 -9.38
N ALA A 57 14.20 -8.97 -8.68
CA ALA A 57 14.15 -7.61 -9.20
C ALA A 57 15.08 -7.45 -10.41
N ASP A 58 16.30 -7.99 -10.36
CA ASP A 58 17.27 -7.94 -11.45
C ASP A 58 16.74 -8.71 -12.69
N ALA A 59 16.21 -9.91 -12.51
CA ALA A 59 15.57 -10.66 -13.60
C ALA A 59 14.38 -9.92 -14.23
N LEU A 60 13.59 -9.19 -13.42
CA LEU A 60 12.47 -8.41 -13.93
C LEU A 60 12.93 -7.19 -14.74
N ARG A 61 14.02 -6.53 -14.31
CA ARG A 61 14.65 -5.43 -15.05
C ARG A 61 15.19 -5.91 -16.39
N ASP A 62 15.85 -7.05 -16.42
CA ASP A 62 16.39 -7.63 -17.66
C ASP A 62 15.26 -7.92 -18.66
N ARG A 63 14.16 -8.52 -18.19
CA ARG A 63 12.97 -8.76 -19.01
C ARG A 63 12.36 -7.46 -19.51
N ALA A 64 12.25 -6.44 -18.66
CA ALA A 64 11.74 -5.14 -19.08
C ALA A 64 12.65 -4.50 -20.15
N GLN A 65 13.97 -4.59 -19.99
CA GLN A 65 14.95 -4.15 -20.97
C GLN A 65 14.77 -4.86 -22.32
N ALA A 66 14.59 -6.17 -22.31
CA ALA A 66 14.35 -6.94 -23.54
C ALA A 66 13.05 -6.58 -24.26
N LEU A 67 12.04 -6.11 -23.50
CA LEU A 67 10.75 -5.67 -24.03
C LEU A 67 10.75 -4.19 -24.47
N LYS A 68 11.78 -3.40 -24.17
CA LYS A 68 11.89 -2.01 -24.61
C LYS A 68 12.12 -1.95 -26.12
N LYS A 69 11.02 -1.99 -26.87
CA LYS A 69 10.96 -1.71 -28.30
C LYS A 69 10.13 -0.44 -28.54
N PRO A 70 10.39 0.31 -29.62
CA PRO A 70 9.54 1.43 -30.00
C PRO A 70 8.08 0.97 -30.12
N VAL A 71 7.16 1.67 -29.43
CA VAL A 71 5.71 1.39 -29.53
C VAL A 71 5.19 1.68 -30.94
N ILE A 72 5.77 2.69 -31.58
CA ILE A 72 5.50 3.06 -32.98
C ILE A 72 6.75 2.69 -33.78
N ASP A 73 6.57 1.80 -34.76
CA ASP A 73 7.61 1.44 -35.70
C ASP A 73 8.01 2.64 -36.60
N ALA A 74 9.18 2.56 -37.22
CA ALA A 74 9.74 3.66 -37.99
C ALA A 74 8.88 4.06 -39.20
N GLU A 75 8.21 3.09 -39.83
CA GLU A 75 7.36 3.33 -41.00
C GLU A 75 6.09 4.07 -40.58
N THR A 76 5.42 3.61 -39.53
CA THR A 76 4.24 4.30 -38.97
C THR A 76 4.57 5.72 -38.54
N ARG A 77 5.74 5.94 -37.91
CA ARG A 77 6.22 7.27 -37.55
C ARG A 77 6.43 8.18 -38.76
N ALA A 78 7.05 7.68 -39.83
CA ALA A 78 7.30 8.44 -41.04
C ALA A 78 6.00 8.88 -41.74
N ARG A 79 4.98 8.00 -41.74
CA ARG A 79 3.65 8.32 -42.28
C ARG A 79 2.95 9.43 -41.49
N MET A 80 3.06 9.43 -40.16
CA MET A 80 2.50 10.49 -39.32
C MET A 80 3.15 11.85 -39.59
N GLN A 81 4.47 11.90 -39.79
CA GLN A 81 5.22 13.14 -40.05
C GLN A 81 4.96 13.74 -41.43
N LYS A 82 4.71 12.89 -42.44
CA LYS A 82 4.41 13.35 -43.82
C LYS A 82 3.02 13.97 -43.95
N ASN A 83 2.10 13.62 -43.05
CA ASN A 83 0.72 14.09 -43.04
C ASN A 83 0.49 15.28 -42.08
N GLN A 84 1.56 15.87 -41.55
CA GLN A 84 1.57 17.14 -40.82
C GLN A 84 1.99 18.27 -41.75
#